data_AF-A0A8A4TZ04-F1
#
_entry.id   AF-A0A8A4TZ04-F1
#
_cell.length_a   1.000
_cell.length_b   1.000
_cell.length_c   1.000
_cell.angle_alpha   90.00
_cell.angle_beta   90.00
_cell.angle_gamma   90.00
#
_symmetry.space_group_name_H-M   'P 1'
#
loop_
_entity.id
_entity.type
_entity.pdbx_description
1 polymer ?
#
loop_
_entity_poly.entity_id
_entity_poly.type
_entity_poly.pdbx_seq_one_letter_code
_entity_poly.pdbx_strand_id
1 'polypeptide(L)'
;MQTHATQAESILAKRIRLATERSTQTRNRYTEQAIRELTEVLDQAEQNVKKAITRYASLGSLPDNKLKARDGLERLQADIQETMRELKKAQTLRFRRSVKDAFKLGIQGGVDELVEARWPGWSLDAEGVQSLARDAFTLIDRDALDFMVNYSLVLAGDVQRELSGGIKRTILSGITTGKGPNDIVRDLGRVVQDPESFRHAGSRVFSKAQYRMEVIARTEVLRAHNQGRMKFHREVGVQRLEWLTMADERTCPVCGPLDGKVFPIDRFPQIPRHPQCRCGSIVALPIELLAPQQIRDQARSKTRRKREAKLAFEAGGKADLASLTYRQLADLSQEHGVSRSRTKRELVRLLDQAEPGIDHGELSGAALRAKLAQHGIGRKRSKTELANLLARKQAALLEARKEVETIRANPKSKLWELTVNELQGLAKKRGISTYLSRAEVIELLDERDPGRNHVALTGKELAEAKKRFQLGRHKTKSLLIRALEKQAGLQLAEDLLA
;
A
#
# COMPACT_ATOMS: atom_id res chain seq x y z
N MET A 1 33.04 -30.92 32.94
CA MET A 1 32.05 -29.82 32.84
C MET A 1 32.13 -29.05 31.52
N GLN A 2 33.33 -28.64 31.03
CA GLN A 2 33.47 -27.91 29.76
C GLN A 2 32.96 -28.67 28.52
N THR A 3 33.20 -29.99 28.44
CA THR A 3 32.75 -30.86 27.32
C THR A 3 31.23 -31.01 27.19
N HIS A 4 30.50 -31.00 28.31
CA HIS A 4 29.03 -31.08 28.31
C HIS A 4 28.37 -29.75 27.93
N ALA A 5 28.96 -28.62 28.34
CA ALA A 5 28.48 -27.28 27.96
C ALA A 5 28.59 -27.07 26.44
N THR A 6 29.72 -27.45 25.83
CA THR A 6 29.92 -27.37 24.37
C THR A 6 28.98 -28.29 23.59
N GLN A 7 28.61 -29.45 24.14
CA GLN A 7 27.65 -30.37 23.50
C GLN A 7 26.22 -29.83 23.56
N ALA A 8 25.81 -29.23 24.69
CA ALA A 8 24.50 -28.62 24.83
C ALA A 8 24.32 -27.41 23.90
N GLU A 9 25.33 -26.54 23.80
CA GLU A 9 25.35 -25.42 22.86
C GLU A 9 25.29 -25.89 21.40
N SER A 10 26.03 -26.96 21.05
CA SER A 10 25.97 -27.56 19.71
C SER A 10 24.57 -28.10 19.37
N ILE A 11 23.88 -28.73 20.33
CA ILE A 11 22.51 -29.21 20.15
C ILE A 11 21.54 -28.05 19.96
N LEU A 12 21.66 -27.00 20.78
CA LEU A 12 20.81 -25.80 20.67
C LEU A 12 21.00 -25.11 19.30
N ALA A 13 22.24 -24.91 18.86
CA ALA A 13 22.56 -24.34 17.56
C ALA A 13 21.92 -25.14 16.40
N LYS A 14 21.97 -26.48 16.46
CA LYS A 14 21.30 -27.34 15.47
C LYS A 14 19.77 -27.15 15.45
N ARG A 15 19.14 -27.00 16.62
CA ARG A 15 17.68 -26.77 16.70
C ARG A 15 17.29 -25.40 16.14
N ILE A 16 18.05 -24.35 16.48
CA ILE A 16 17.84 -23.00 15.94
C ILE A 16 17.95 -23.03 14.41
N ARG A 17 18.94 -23.76 13.86
CA ARG A 17 19.12 -23.89 12.41
C ARG A 17 17.93 -24.57 11.74
N LEU A 18 17.49 -25.71 12.29
CA LEU A 18 16.32 -26.43 11.76
C LEU A 18 15.05 -25.56 11.79
N ALA A 19 14.83 -24.81 12.87
CA ALA A 19 13.68 -23.92 12.99
C ALA A 19 13.76 -22.75 11.99
N THR A 20 14.96 -22.21 11.78
CA THR A 20 15.22 -21.16 10.78
C THR A 20 14.97 -21.64 9.35
N GLU A 21 15.37 -22.87 9.04
CA GLU A 21 15.11 -23.50 7.74
C GLU A 21 13.60 -23.67 7.50
N ARG A 22 12.84 -24.10 8.51
CA ARG A 22 11.36 -24.18 8.43
C ARG A 22 10.72 -22.82 8.20
N SER A 23 11.11 -21.79 8.95
CA SER A 23 10.65 -20.41 8.73
C SER A 23 10.95 -19.95 7.29
N THR A 24 12.15 -20.26 6.79
CA THR A 24 12.57 -19.94 5.42
C THR A 24 11.72 -20.66 4.36
N GLN A 25 11.38 -21.93 4.58
CA GLN A 25 10.47 -22.67 3.70
C GLN A 25 9.07 -22.07 3.69
N THR A 26 8.52 -21.69 4.85
CA THR A 26 7.22 -21.04 4.96
C THR A 26 7.19 -19.70 4.21
N ARG A 27 8.23 -18.88 4.36
CA ARG A 27 8.41 -17.65 3.57
C ARG A 27 8.44 -17.93 2.06
N ASN A 28 9.17 -18.96 1.63
CA ASN A 28 9.25 -19.30 0.21
C ASN A 28 7.87 -19.71 -0.34
N ARG A 29 7.10 -20.54 0.38
CA ARG A 29 5.72 -20.89 0.00
C ARG A 29 4.82 -19.66 -0.11
N TYR A 30 4.93 -18.74 0.85
CA TYR A 30 4.21 -17.46 0.83
C TYR A 30 4.59 -16.60 -0.40
N THR A 31 5.89 -16.55 -0.71
CA THR A 31 6.42 -15.83 -1.87
C THR A 31 5.83 -16.38 -3.17
N GLU A 32 5.80 -17.70 -3.33
CA GLU A 32 5.20 -18.35 -4.51
C GLU A 32 3.69 -18.07 -4.62
N GLN A 33 2.96 -18.03 -3.50
CA GLN A 33 1.56 -17.62 -3.51
C GLN A 33 1.39 -16.17 -3.97
N ALA A 34 2.18 -15.23 -3.44
CA ALA A 34 2.11 -13.83 -3.83
C ALA A 34 2.41 -13.62 -5.32
N ILE A 35 3.37 -14.38 -5.87
CA ILE A 35 3.70 -14.35 -7.31
C ILE A 35 2.53 -14.88 -8.14
N ARG A 36 1.93 -16.01 -7.77
CA ARG A 36 0.77 -16.57 -8.48
C ARG A 36 -0.37 -15.55 -8.55
N GLU A 37 -0.71 -14.97 -7.40
CA GLU A 37 -1.75 -13.94 -7.30
C GLU A 37 -1.49 -12.70 -8.18
N LEU A 38 -0.23 -12.25 -8.27
CA LEU A 38 0.16 -11.14 -9.16
C LEU A 38 0.11 -11.54 -10.64
N THR A 39 0.50 -12.78 -10.93
CA THR A 39 0.49 -13.36 -12.28
C THR A 39 -0.94 -13.50 -12.81
N GLU A 40 -1.88 -13.97 -11.98
CA GLU A 40 -3.31 -14.06 -12.31
C GLU A 40 -3.91 -12.70 -12.69
N VAL A 41 -3.60 -11.64 -11.93
CA VAL A 41 -4.11 -10.30 -12.26
C VAL A 41 -3.50 -9.78 -13.55
N LEU A 42 -2.22 -10.06 -13.79
CA LEU A 42 -1.56 -9.66 -15.03
C LEU A 42 -2.13 -10.43 -16.24
N ASP A 43 -2.38 -11.73 -16.10
CA ASP A 43 -3.03 -12.58 -17.12
C ASP A 43 -4.45 -12.07 -17.44
N GLN A 44 -5.23 -11.72 -16.42
CA GLN A 44 -6.55 -11.12 -16.64
C GLN A 44 -6.46 -9.79 -17.42
N ALA A 45 -5.47 -8.96 -17.12
CA ALA A 45 -5.23 -7.71 -17.83
C ALA A 45 -4.78 -7.95 -19.27
N GLU A 46 -3.91 -8.93 -19.50
CA GLU A 46 -3.53 -9.38 -20.85
C GLU A 46 -4.75 -9.80 -21.65
N GLN A 47 -5.58 -10.69 -21.11
CA GLN A 47 -6.78 -11.18 -21.79
C GLN A 47 -7.72 -10.02 -22.14
N ASN A 48 -7.88 -9.04 -21.26
CA ASN A 48 -8.70 -7.86 -21.50
C ASN A 48 -8.12 -6.98 -22.61
N VAL A 49 -6.80 -6.75 -22.62
CA VAL A 49 -6.11 -6.02 -23.71
C VAL A 49 -6.27 -6.75 -25.03
N LYS A 50 -6.08 -8.07 -25.06
CA LYS A 50 -6.24 -8.89 -26.28
C LYS A 50 -7.67 -8.83 -26.81
N LYS A 51 -8.67 -8.98 -25.93
CA LYS A 51 -10.09 -8.83 -26.28
C LYS A 51 -10.40 -7.43 -26.79
N ALA A 52 -9.81 -6.39 -26.21
CA ALA A 52 -9.97 -5.03 -26.70
C ALA A 52 -9.43 -4.90 -28.13
N ILE A 53 -8.19 -5.36 -28.39
CA ILE A 53 -7.57 -5.28 -29.72
C ILE A 53 -8.39 -6.05 -30.77
N THR A 54 -8.84 -7.27 -30.47
CA THR A 54 -9.58 -8.09 -31.45
C THR A 54 -11.00 -7.58 -31.72
N ARG A 55 -11.62 -6.84 -30.80
CA ARG A 55 -12.91 -6.17 -31.05
C ARG A 55 -12.82 -5.11 -32.16
N TYR A 56 -11.67 -4.48 -32.34
CA TYR A 56 -11.45 -3.51 -33.41
C TYR A 56 -10.82 -4.23 -34.60
N ALA A 57 -11.63 -5.00 -35.32
CA ALA A 57 -11.21 -5.85 -36.45
C ALA A 57 -10.56 -5.08 -37.61
N SER A 58 -10.82 -3.77 -37.74
CA SER A 58 -10.30 -2.89 -38.81
C SER A 58 -9.17 -1.97 -38.35
N LEU A 59 -8.23 -2.48 -37.53
CA LEU A 59 -7.01 -1.74 -37.16
C LEU A 59 -6.04 -1.51 -38.33
N GLY A 60 -6.34 -2.04 -39.53
CA GLY A 60 -5.46 -1.95 -40.70
C GLY A 60 -6.10 -2.02 -42.09
N SER A 61 -7.43 -2.15 -42.24
CA SER A 61 -8.09 -2.05 -43.56
C SER A 61 -8.86 -0.73 -43.69
N LEU A 62 -8.18 0.31 -44.16
CA LEU A 62 -8.84 1.51 -44.67
C LEU A 62 -9.23 1.26 -46.13
N PRO A 63 -10.53 1.29 -46.46
CA PRO A 63 -11.01 2.44 -47.24
C PRO A 63 -12.28 3.11 -46.69
N ASP A 64 -12.39 4.40 -47.03
CA ASP A 64 -13.56 5.29 -47.07
C ASP A 64 -14.17 5.91 -45.79
N ASN A 65 -13.72 5.62 -44.57
CA ASN A 65 -14.22 6.36 -43.39
C ASN A 65 -13.17 6.63 -42.29
N LYS A 66 -12.31 7.63 -42.52
CA LYS A 66 -11.22 8.05 -41.61
C LYS A 66 -11.71 8.43 -40.19
N LEU A 67 -12.93 8.94 -40.03
CA LEU A 67 -13.51 9.31 -38.73
C LEU A 67 -13.87 8.09 -37.86
N LYS A 68 -14.47 7.04 -38.44
CA LYS A 68 -14.81 5.81 -37.70
C LYS A 68 -13.58 5.04 -37.24
N ALA A 69 -12.50 5.06 -38.03
CA ALA A 69 -11.21 4.49 -37.65
C ALA A 69 -10.59 5.23 -36.45
N ARG A 70 -10.68 6.58 -36.43
CA ARG A 70 -10.23 7.40 -35.30
C ARG A 70 -11.04 7.12 -34.04
N ASP A 71 -12.37 7.11 -34.12
CA ASP A 71 -13.24 6.82 -32.97
C ASP A 71 -12.98 5.42 -32.39
N GLY A 72 -12.71 4.43 -33.25
CA GLY A 72 -12.33 3.08 -32.84
C GLY A 72 -11.00 3.05 -32.09
N LEU A 73 -9.99 3.79 -32.56
CA LEU A 73 -8.69 3.91 -31.88
C LEU A 73 -8.80 4.64 -30.54
N GLU A 74 -9.61 5.70 -30.46
CA GLU A 74 -9.86 6.43 -29.21
C GLU A 74 -10.55 5.52 -28.17
N ARG A 75 -11.51 4.70 -28.59
CA ARG A 75 -12.15 3.70 -27.71
C ARG A 75 -11.19 2.59 -27.30
N LEU A 76 -10.39 2.04 -28.22
CA LEU A 76 -9.36 1.05 -27.89
C LEU A 76 -8.38 1.61 -26.85
N GLN A 77 -7.95 2.86 -27.03
CA GLN A 77 -7.08 3.53 -26.07
C GLN A 77 -7.76 3.66 -24.70
N ALA A 78 -9.05 4.02 -24.65
CA ALA A 78 -9.81 4.10 -23.41
C ALA A 78 -9.94 2.73 -22.71
N ASP A 79 -10.26 1.67 -23.45
CA ASP A 79 -10.39 0.29 -22.95
C ASP A 79 -9.06 -0.21 -22.34
N ILE A 80 -7.94 0.07 -23.02
CA ILE A 80 -6.60 -0.28 -22.52
C ILE A 80 -6.29 0.54 -21.26
N GLN A 81 -6.56 1.84 -21.25
CA GLN A 81 -6.34 2.68 -20.08
C GLN A 81 -7.15 2.21 -18.86
N GLU A 82 -8.40 1.81 -19.06
CA GLU A 82 -9.23 1.23 -18.01
C GLU A 82 -8.66 -0.08 -17.48
N THR A 83 -8.28 -0.99 -18.38
CA THR A 83 -7.62 -2.25 -18.02
C THR A 83 -6.35 -2.01 -17.20
N MET A 84 -5.54 -1.02 -17.59
CA MET A 84 -4.32 -0.66 -16.88
C MET A 84 -4.59 -0.01 -15.51
N ARG A 85 -5.67 0.75 -15.35
CA ARG A 85 -6.10 1.30 -14.06
C ARG A 85 -6.51 0.20 -13.10
N GLU A 86 -7.31 -0.76 -13.55
CA GLU A 86 -7.74 -1.89 -12.73
C GLU A 86 -6.58 -2.81 -12.35
N LEU A 87 -5.66 -3.10 -13.29
CA LEU A 87 -4.42 -3.83 -13.00
C LEU A 87 -3.62 -3.14 -11.89
N LYS A 88 -3.44 -1.80 -11.99
CA LYS A 88 -2.69 -1.02 -11.00
C LYS A 88 -3.33 -1.11 -9.62
N LYS A 89 -4.67 -0.97 -9.56
CA LYS A 89 -5.44 -1.04 -8.31
C LYS A 89 -5.29 -2.42 -7.66
N ALA A 90 -5.46 -3.49 -8.43
CA ALA A 90 -5.34 -4.86 -7.94
C ALA A 90 -3.91 -5.17 -7.44
N GLN A 91 -2.87 -4.82 -8.22
CA GLN A 91 -1.47 -4.98 -7.79
C GLN A 91 -1.16 -4.16 -6.54
N THR A 92 -1.66 -2.93 -6.44
CA THR A 92 -1.47 -2.08 -5.26
C THR A 92 -2.00 -2.74 -3.99
N LEU A 93 -3.19 -3.34 -4.05
CA LEU A 93 -3.78 -4.04 -2.91
C LEU A 93 -2.96 -5.28 -2.53
N ARG A 94 -2.51 -6.06 -3.52
CA ARG A 94 -1.69 -7.26 -3.28
C ARG A 94 -0.32 -6.94 -2.70
N PHE A 95 0.37 -5.89 -3.18
CA PHE A 95 1.64 -5.47 -2.58
C PHE A 95 1.48 -4.97 -1.15
N ARG A 96 0.46 -4.16 -0.89
CA ARG A 96 0.16 -3.68 0.46
C ARG A 96 -0.07 -4.84 1.44
N ARG A 97 -0.82 -5.85 1.01
CA ARG A 97 -1.07 -7.06 1.79
C ARG A 97 0.21 -7.87 1.97
N SER A 98 0.89 -8.20 0.87
CA SER A 98 2.03 -9.11 0.87
C SER A 98 3.22 -8.62 1.67
N VAL A 99 3.56 -7.33 1.59
CA VAL A 99 4.63 -6.75 2.42
C VAL A 99 4.28 -6.83 3.91
N LYS A 100 3.04 -6.51 4.29
CA LYS A 100 2.59 -6.54 5.69
C LYS A 100 2.56 -7.96 6.25
N ASP A 101 2.04 -8.89 5.49
CA ASP A 101 1.93 -10.29 5.90
C ASP A 101 3.30 -10.97 5.93
N ALA A 102 4.18 -10.70 4.96
CA ALA A 102 5.57 -11.18 4.98
C ALA A 102 6.33 -10.65 6.20
N PHE A 103 6.12 -9.38 6.58
CA PHE A 103 6.71 -8.83 7.80
C PHE A 103 6.21 -9.53 9.06
N LYS A 104 4.90 -9.75 9.19
CA LYS A 104 4.31 -10.52 10.29
C LYS A 104 4.84 -11.94 10.35
N LEU A 105 4.95 -12.58 9.18
CA LEU A 105 5.51 -13.92 9.05
C LEU A 105 6.97 -13.96 9.52
N GLY A 106 7.74 -12.91 9.26
CA GLY A 106 9.09 -12.76 9.79
C GLY A 106 9.15 -12.69 11.32
N ILE A 107 8.24 -11.92 11.94
CA ILE A 107 8.12 -11.88 13.41
C ILE A 107 7.73 -13.25 13.95
N GLN A 108 6.68 -13.85 13.40
CA GLN A 108 6.19 -15.15 13.82
C GLN A 108 7.30 -16.21 13.68
N GLY A 109 8.01 -16.22 12.56
CA GLY A 109 9.15 -17.12 12.34
C GLY A 109 10.27 -16.93 13.35
N GLY A 110 10.50 -15.71 13.84
CA GLY A 110 11.43 -15.47 14.95
C GLY A 110 10.92 -16.01 16.29
N VAL A 111 9.62 -15.90 16.58
CA VAL A 111 9.03 -16.52 17.78
C VAL A 111 9.13 -18.04 17.69
N ASP A 112 8.73 -18.62 16.56
CA ASP A 112 8.80 -20.05 16.28
C ASP A 112 10.24 -20.57 16.41
N GLU A 113 11.23 -19.82 15.90
CA GLU A 113 12.65 -20.15 16.03
C GLU A 113 13.05 -20.40 17.49
N LEU A 114 12.66 -19.51 18.41
CA LEU A 114 13.00 -19.61 19.82
C LEU A 114 12.22 -20.70 20.56
N VAL A 115 10.94 -20.87 20.23
CA VAL A 115 10.07 -21.90 20.83
C VAL A 115 10.47 -23.30 20.36
N GLU A 116 10.69 -23.51 19.06
CA GLU A 116 11.13 -24.79 18.50
C GLU A 116 12.55 -25.15 18.95
N ALA A 117 13.43 -24.14 19.11
CA ALA A 117 14.76 -24.34 19.69
C ALA A 117 14.71 -24.79 21.17
N ARG A 118 13.55 -24.63 21.83
CA ARG A 118 13.33 -24.88 23.26
C ARG A 118 14.24 -24.01 24.13
N TRP A 119 14.29 -22.71 23.81
CA TRP A 119 15.06 -21.76 24.60
C TRP A 119 14.52 -21.69 26.05
N PRO A 120 15.38 -21.58 27.08
CA PRO A 120 14.94 -21.46 28.47
C PRO A 120 13.93 -20.31 28.68
N GLY A 121 12.75 -20.60 29.21
CA GLY A 121 11.67 -19.62 29.41
C GLY A 121 10.80 -19.34 28.18
N TRP A 122 11.06 -20.00 27.04
CA TRP A 122 10.30 -19.88 25.79
C TRP A 122 9.43 -21.10 25.51
N SER A 123 8.66 -21.51 26.53
CA SER A 123 7.65 -22.57 26.39
C SER A 123 6.29 -21.93 26.08
N LEU A 124 5.92 -21.90 24.80
CA LEU A 124 4.64 -21.36 24.33
C LEU A 124 3.93 -22.40 23.46
N ASP A 125 2.61 -22.45 23.58
CA ASP A 125 1.76 -23.16 22.62
C ASP A 125 1.49 -22.31 21.38
N ALA A 126 0.76 -22.88 20.41
CA ALA A 126 0.48 -22.19 19.15
C ALA A 126 -0.27 -20.86 19.33
N GLU A 127 -1.17 -20.77 20.31
CA GLU A 127 -1.89 -19.53 20.62
C GLU A 127 -0.97 -18.50 21.27
N GLY A 128 -0.11 -18.93 22.20
CA GLY A 128 0.91 -18.12 22.85
C GLY A 128 1.90 -17.52 21.86
N VAL A 129 2.33 -18.29 20.87
CA VAL A 129 3.16 -17.84 19.74
C VAL A 129 2.46 -16.73 18.97
N GLN A 130 1.22 -16.96 18.53
CA GLN A 130 0.46 -15.97 17.75
C GLN A 130 0.22 -14.70 18.57
N SER A 131 -0.08 -14.82 19.86
CA SER A 131 -0.26 -13.67 20.76
C SER A 131 1.02 -12.88 20.88
N LEU A 132 2.15 -13.54 21.13
CA LEU A 132 3.44 -12.87 21.26
C LEU A 132 3.86 -12.20 19.96
N ALA A 133 3.60 -12.83 18.81
CA ALA A 133 3.84 -12.23 17.50
C ALA A 133 2.99 -10.95 17.29
N ARG A 134 1.73 -10.93 17.74
CA ARG A 134 0.89 -9.70 17.72
C ARG A 134 1.41 -8.61 18.65
N ASP A 135 1.88 -8.98 19.84
CA ASP A 135 2.47 -8.05 20.79
C ASP A 135 3.76 -7.44 20.25
N ALA A 136 4.66 -8.27 19.71
CA ALA A 136 5.87 -7.83 19.02
C ALA A 136 5.54 -6.97 17.78
N PHE A 137 4.48 -7.29 17.02
CA PHE A 137 4.02 -6.47 15.92
C PHE A 137 3.57 -5.08 16.38
N THR A 138 2.99 -4.97 17.58
CA THR A 138 2.61 -3.67 18.16
C THR A 138 3.83 -2.78 18.43
N LEU A 139 5.01 -3.37 18.66
CA LEU A 139 6.26 -2.65 18.88
C LEU A 139 6.88 -2.08 17.60
N ILE A 140 6.38 -2.43 16.42
CA ILE A 140 6.84 -1.92 15.13
C ILE A 140 6.62 -0.41 14.99
N ASP A 141 7.56 0.24 14.30
CA ASP A 141 7.39 1.58 13.76
C ASP A 141 6.57 1.50 12.46
N ARG A 142 5.35 2.05 12.46
CA ARG A 142 4.44 2.00 11.31
C ARG A 142 5.05 2.64 10.07
N ASP A 143 5.93 3.62 10.25
CA ASP A 143 6.53 4.39 9.17
C ASP A 143 7.53 3.55 8.39
N ALA A 144 8.30 2.74 9.10
CA ALA A 144 9.21 1.80 8.48
C ALA A 144 8.45 0.77 7.63
N LEU A 145 7.30 0.32 8.13
CA LEU A 145 6.43 -0.61 7.39
C LEU A 145 5.78 0.04 6.18
N ASP A 146 5.22 1.25 6.34
CA ASP A 146 4.62 2.00 5.25
C ASP A 146 5.65 2.44 4.21
N PHE A 147 6.89 2.72 4.62
CA PHE A 147 8.00 2.96 3.70
C PHE A 147 8.27 1.74 2.81
N MET A 148 8.35 0.53 3.38
CA MET A 148 8.54 -0.70 2.59
C MET A 148 7.39 -0.95 1.61
N VAL A 149 6.15 -0.70 2.06
CA VAL A 149 4.97 -0.78 1.21
C VAL A 149 5.08 0.23 0.06
N ASN A 150 5.34 1.49 0.35
CA ASN A 150 5.43 2.54 -0.66
C ASN A 150 6.58 2.31 -1.64
N TYR A 151 7.73 1.84 -1.16
CA TYR A 151 8.84 1.44 -2.01
C TYR A 151 8.43 0.37 -3.01
N SER A 152 7.73 -0.67 -2.56
CA SER A 152 7.19 -1.74 -3.43
C SER A 152 6.20 -1.19 -4.46
N LEU A 153 5.36 -0.23 -4.07
CA LEU A 153 4.39 0.41 -4.96
C LEU A 153 5.05 1.30 -6.01
N VAL A 154 6.17 1.96 -5.69
CA VAL A 154 6.96 2.73 -6.66
C VAL A 154 7.52 1.79 -7.74
N LEU A 155 8.14 0.68 -7.33
CA LEU A 155 8.69 -0.32 -8.24
C LEU A 155 7.59 -0.95 -9.12
N ALA A 156 6.45 -1.33 -8.54
CA ALA A 156 5.32 -1.84 -9.30
C ALA A 156 4.79 -0.78 -10.29
N GLY A 157 4.79 0.49 -9.88
CA GLY A 157 4.42 1.62 -10.73
C GLY A 157 5.34 1.81 -11.94
N ASP A 158 6.65 1.56 -11.80
CA ASP A 158 7.60 1.53 -12.93
C ASP A 158 7.26 0.44 -13.93
N VAL A 159 6.99 -0.79 -13.45
CA VAL A 159 6.57 -1.89 -14.32
C VAL A 159 5.28 -1.56 -15.06
N GLN A 160 4.33 -0.92 -14.39
CA GLN A 160 3.06 -0.52 -14.98
C GLN A 160 3.23 0.52 -16.09
N ARG A 161 4.12 1.50 -15.90
CA ARG A 161 4.46 2.50 -16.92
C ARG A 161 5.11 1.85 -18.12
N GLU A 162 6.06 0.95 -17.91
CA GLU A 162 6.72 0.21 -18.99
C GLU A 162 5.76 -0.70 -19.76
N LEU A 163 4.89 -1.41 -19.06
CA LEU A 163 3.85 -2.26 -19.66
C LEU A 163 2.91 -1.42 -20.54
N SER A 164 2.39 -0.32 -20.00
CA SER A 164 1.50 0.59 -20.75
C SER A 164 2.20 1.17 -21.99
N GLY A 165 3.46 1.61 -21.85
CA GLY A 165 4.26 2.10 -22.96
C GLY A 165 4.56 1.01 -23.99
N GLY A 166 4.84 -0.21 -23.55
CA GLY A 166 5.09 -1.37 -24.41
C GLY A 166 3.85 -1.76 -25.23
N ILE A 167 2.67 -1.78 -24.60
CA ILE A 167 1.40 -2.04 -25.28
C ILE A 167 1.17 -0.97 -26.35
N LYS A 168 1.27 0.32 -25.99
CA LYS A 168 1.07 1.43 -26.93
C LYS A 168 2.01 1.36 -28.13
N ARG A 169 3.31 1.12 -27.91
CA ARG A 169 4.30 1.01 -28.99
C ARG A 169 4.02 -0.17 -29.92
N THR A 170 3.64 -1.32 -29.37
CA THR A 170 3.36 -2.52 -30.16
C THR A 170 2.12 -2.34 -31.04
N ILE A 171 1.05 -1.74 -30.48
CA ILE A 171 -0.16 -1.40 -31.24
C ILE A 171 0.16 -0.39 -32.35
N LEU A 172 0.84 0.71 -32.01
CA LEU A 172 1.19 1.74 -33.00
C LEU A 172 2.06 1.17 -34.13
N SER A 173 3.10 0.41 -33.79
CA SER A 173 3.95 -0.26 -34.76
C SER A 173 3.12 -1.16 -35.67
N GLY A 174 2.26 -2.00 -35.09
CA GLY A 174 1.38 -2.89 -35.84
C GLY A 174 0.49 -2.16 -36.83
N ILE A 175 -0.17 -1.07 -36.41
CA ILE A 175 -1.00 -0.23 -37.28
C ILE A 175 -0.17 0.37 -38.41
N THR A 176 0.99 0.97 -38.09
CA THR A 176 1.86 1.62 -39.10
C THR A 176 2.43 0.63 -40.11
N THR A 177 2.62 -0.64 -39.73
CA THR A 177 3.12 -1.71 -40.61
C THR A 177 2.02 -2.53 -41.27
N GLY A 178 0.75 -2.17 -41.09
CA GLY A 178 -0.38 -2.90 -41.67
C GLY A 178 -0.63 -4.30 -41.08
N LYS A 179 -0.18 -4.58 -39.85
CA LYS A 179 -0.41 -5.87 -39.17
C LYS A 179 -1.87 -6.00 -38.77
N GLY A 180 -2.41 -7.22 -38.89
CA GLY A 180 -3.74 -7.54 -38.38
C GLY A 180 -3.80 -7.54 -36.84
N PRO A 181 -5.00 -7.41 -36.24
CA PRO A 181 -5.17 -7.44 -34.78
C PRO A 181 -4.55 -8.69 -34.11
N ASN A 182 -4.62 -9.84 -34.77
CA ASN A 182 -4.07 -11.11 -34.27
C ASN A 182 -2.53 -11.10 -34.22
N ASP A 183 -1.87 -10.48 -35.19
CA ASP A 183 -0.41 -10.35 -35.20
C ASP A 183 0.05 -9.38 -34.10
N ILE A 184 -0.68 -8.27 -33.89
CA ILE A 184 -0.42 -7.34 -32.78
C ILE A 184 -0.55 -8.07 -31.44
N VAL A 185 -1.60 -8.87 -31.26
CA VAL A 185 -1.80 -9.71 -30.08
C VAL A 185 -0.65 -10.72 -29.88
N ARG A 186 -0.15 -11.32 -30.96
CA ARG A 186 1.02 -12.22 -30.91
C ARG A 186 2.29 -11.48 -30.46
N ASP A 187 2.50 -10.27 -30.94
CA ASP A 187 3.68 -9.44 -30.63
C ASP A 187 3.67 -8.93 -29.17
N LEU A 188 2.49 -8.67 -28.60
CA LEU A 188 2.34 -8.37 -27.17
C LEU A 188 2.78 -9.53 -26.27
N GLY A 189 2.69 -10.75 -26.78
CA GLY A 189 3.04 -11.97 -26.06
C GLY A 189 1.95 -12.44 -25.10
N ARG A 190 2.36 -13.24 -24.12
CA ARG A 190 1.49 -13.81 -23.10
C ARG A 190 2.16 -13.81 -21.74
N VAL A 191 1.34 -13.81 -20.70
CA VAL A 191 1.63 -14.20 -19.35
C VAL A 191 1.65 -15.73 -19.33
N VAL A 192 2.68 -16.30 -18.74
CA VAL A 192 2.87 -17.76 -18.69
C VAL A 192 2.69 -18.21 -17.26
N GLN A 193 1.63 -18.98 -17.01
CA GLN A 193 1.34 -19.45 -15.65
C GLN A 193 2.30 -20.56 -15.18
N ASP A 194 2.77 -21.39 -16.12
CA ASP A 194 3.72 -22.46 -15.83
C ASP A 194 5.16 -21.90 -15.68
N PRO A 195 5.82 -22.08 -14.52
CA PRO A 195 7.16 -21.54 -14.28
C PRO A 195 8.25 -22.08 -15.21
N GLU A 196 8.15 -23.36 -15.62
CA GLU A 196 9.13 -23.97 -16.52
C GLU A 196 9.01 -23.40 -17.93
N SER A 197 7.78 -23.32 -18.45
CA SER A 197 7.46 -22.68 -19.72
C SER A 197 7.88 -21.21 -19.77
N PHE A 198 7.83 -20.51 -18.63
CA PHE A 198 8.21 -19.10 -18.55
C PHE A 198 9.70 -18.87 -18.87
N ARG A 199 10.58 -19.82 -18.52
CA ARG A 199 12.02 -19.74 -18.81
C ARG A 199 12.33 -19.65 -20.31
N HIS A 200 11.44 -20.17 -21.15
CA HIS A 200 11.58 -20.19 -22.60
C HIS A 200 10.63 -19.21 -23.32
N ALA A 201 9.89 -18.37 -22.59
CA ALA A 201 8.84 -17.52 -23.15
C ALA A 201 9.36 -16.32 -23.98
N GLY A 202 10.65 -15.99 -23.87
CA GLY A 202 11.25 -14.82 -24.49
C GLY A 202 10.79 -13.47 -23.89
N SER A 203 11.24 -12.37 -24.46
CA SER A 203 11.07 -11.01 -23.91
C SER A 203 10.02 -10.17 -24.66
N ARG A 204 8.76 -10.58 -24.63
CA ARG A 204 7.63 -9.78 -25.13
C ARG A 204 7.08 -8.86 -24.04
N VAL A 205 6.10 -8.02 -24.38
CA VAL A 205 5.57 -6.98 -23.50
C VAL A 205 5.04 -7.56 -22.19
N PHE A 206 4.16 -8.57 -22.25
CA PHE A 206 3.60 -9.18 -21.04
C PHE A 206 4.58 -10.08 -20.29
N SER A 207 5.41 -10.87 -20.98
CA SER A 207 6.40 -11.73 -20.31
C SER A 207 7.49 -10.91 -19.59
N LYS A 208 7.90 -9.77 -20.16
CA LYS A 208 8.81 -8.82 -19.49
C LYS A 208 8.17 -8.21 -18.24
N ALA A 209 6.90 -7.79 -18.32
CA ALA A 209 6.19 -7.25 -17.16
C ALA A 209 6.04 -8.32 -16.05
N GLN A 210 5.70 -9.56 -16.42
CA GLN A 210 5.61 -10.70 -15.51
C GLN A 210 6.95 -10.93 -14.79
N TYR A 211 8.05 -11.01 -15.54
CA TYR A 211 9.38 -11.26 -14.96
C TYR A 211 9.76 -10.20 -13.94
N ARG A 212 9.59 -8.92 -14.29
CA ARG A 212 9.92 -7.81 -13.37
C ARG A 212 9.04 -7.82 -12.14
N MET A 213 7.75 -8.12 -12.30
CA MET A 213 6.81 -8.19 -11.18
C MET A 213 7.19 -9.33 -10.21
N GLU A 214 7.58 -10.49 -10.74
CA GLU A 214 8.07 -11.62 -9.96
C GLU A 214 9.36 -11.28 -9.19
N VAL A 215 10.33 -10.64 -9.85
CA VAL A 215 11.58 -10.19 -9.21
C VAL A 215 11.28 -9.24 -8.06
N ILE A 216 10.38 -8.27 -8.25
CA ILE A 216 9.98 -7.31 -7.21
C ILE A 216 9.28 -8.06 -6.07
N ALA A 217 8.30 -8.91 -6.36
CA ALA A 217 7.57 -9.67 -5.34
C ALA A 217 8.52 -10.52 -4.49
N ARG A 218 9.42 -11.29 -5.11
CA ARG A 218 10.43 -12.10 -4.40
C ARG A 218 11.32 -11.26 -3.50
N THR A 219 11.82 -10.15 -4.05
CA THR A 219 12.80 -9.30 -3.37
C THR A 219 12.16 -8.57 -2.18
N GLU A 220 10.97 -8.01 -2.36
CA GLU A 220 10.31 -7.21 -1.33
C GLU A 220 9.62 -8.08 -0.26
N VAL A 221 9.08 -9.26 -0.62
CA VAL A 221 8.61 -10.25 0.37
C VAL A 221 9.78 -10.73 1.23
N LEU A 222 10.92 -11.05 0.61
CA LEU A 222 12.14 -11.42 1.33
C LEU A 222 12.60 -10.30 2.28
N ARG A 223 12.62 -9.06 1.78
CA ARG A 223 13.01 -7.88 2.56
C ARG A 223 12.11 -7.72 3.77
N ALA A 224 10.80 -7.68 3.56
CA ALA A 224 9.82 -7.49 4.61
C ALA A 224 9.90 -8.59 5.67
N HIS A 225 10.03 -9.86 5.25
CA HIS A 225 10.21 -10.98 6.16
C HIS A 225 11.46 -10.85 7.01
N ASN A 226 12.63 -10.57 6.41
CA ASN A 226 13.86 -10.42 7.18
C ASN A 226 13.82 -9.21 8.10
N GLN A 227 13.23 -8.09 7.67
CA GLN A 227 13.05 -6.92 8.53
C GLN A 227 12.13 -7.22 9.71
N GLY A 228 11.05 -7.97 9.50
CA GLY A 228 10.16 -8.44 10.57
C GLY A 228 10.89 -9.31 11.59
N ARG A 229 11.65 -10.29 11.11
CA ARG A 229 12.45 -11.17 11.96
C ARG A 229 13.52 -10.40 12.74
N MET A 230 14.31 -9.55 12.06
CA MET A 230 15.33 -8.73 12.71
C MET A 230 14.72 -7.76 13.73
N LYS A 231 13.53 -7.21 13.46
CA LYS A 231 12.82 -6.36 14.42
C LYS A 231 12.48 -7.15 15.67
N PHE A 232 11.87 -8.33 15.53
CA PHE A 232 11.58 -9.21 16.65
C PHE A 232 12.85 -9.56 17.45
N HIS A 233 13.90 -10.01 16.76
CA HIS A 233 15.21 -10.33 17.35
C HIS A 233 15.76 -9.18 18.19
N ARG A 234 15.71 -7.93 17.70
CA ARG A 234 16.09 -6.75 18.49
C ARG A 234 15.23 -6.57 19.74
N GLU A 235 13.91 -6.70 19.62
CA GLU A 235 13.00 -6.52 20.75
C GLU A 235 13.22 -7.57 21.84
N VAL A 236 13.64 -8.80 21.50
CA VAL A 236 13.90 -9.86 22.48
C VAL A 236 15.33 -9.89 23.02
N GLY A 237 16.20 -8.97 22.58
CA GLY A 237 17.57 -8.84 23.09
C GLY A 237 18.65 -9.53 22.26
N VAL A 238 18.36 -9.96 21.02
CA VAL A 238 19.38 -10.52 20.12
C VAL A 238 20.40 -9.48 19.73
N GLN A 239 21.66 -9.77 20.04
CA GLN A 239 22.79 -8.87 19.78
C GLN A 239 23.58 -9.25 18.52
N ARG A 240 23.60 -10.53 18.14
CA ARG A 240 24.39 -11.06 17.03
C ARG A 240 23.57 -12.01 16.18
N LEU A 241 23.80 -11.93 14.88
CA LEU A 241 23.18 -12.79 13.88
C LEU A 241 24.26 -13.36 12.98
N GLU A 242 24.09 -14.61 12.60
CA GLU A 242 24.88 -15.27 11.56
C GLU A 242 24.14 -15.19 10.23
N TRP A 243 24.89 -15.01 9.15
CA TRP A 243 24.35 -15.02 7.80
C TRP A 243 24.08 -16.44 7.30
N LEU A 244 22.86 -16.69 6.83
CA LEU A 244 22.43 -17.99 6.33
C LEU A 244 22.16 -17.93 4.82
N THR A 245 22.96 -18.64 4.03
CA THR A 245 22.64 -18.93 2.62
C THR A 245 21.76 -20.18 2.50
N MET A 246 21.23 -20.44 1.30
CA MET A 246 20.40 -21.63 1.06
C MET A 246 21.21 -22.92 0.84
N ALA A 247 22.54 -22.91 1.04
CA ALA A 247 23.44 -24.06 0.94
C ALA A 247 23.17 -25.00 -0.26
N ASP A 248 22.72 -24.44 -1.38
CA ASP A 248 22.41 -25.15 -2.62
C ASP A 248 23.29 -24.63 -3.77
N GLU A 249 23.23 -25.34 -4.90
CA GLU A 249 23.96 -25.03 -6.15
C GLU A 249 23.66 -23.62 -6.71
N ARG A 250 22.62 -22.95 -6.18
CA ARG A 250 22.17 -21.62 -6.58
C ARG A 250 22.65 -20.54 -5.61
N THR A 251 23.63 -20.84 -4.75
CA THR A 251 24.28 -19.85 -3.89
C THR A 251 25.11 -18.91 -4.75
N CYS A 252 24.82 -17.61 -4.70
CA CYS A 252 25.46 -16.63 -5.57
C CYS A 252 26.85 -16.21 -5.03
N PRO A 253 27.75 -15.70 -5.91
CA PRO A 253 29.10 -15.28 -5.50
C PRO A 253 29.09 -14.05 -4.56
N VAL A 254 27.99 -13.31 -4.47
CA VAL A 254 27.85 -12.17 -3.54
C VAL A 254 27.55 -12.64 -2.12
N CYS A 255 26.74 -13.68 -1.96
CA CYS A 255 26.26 -14.14 -0.65
C CYS A 255 27.05 -15.34 -0.12
N GLY A 256 27.64 -16.17 -0.98
CA GLY A 256 28.46 -17.32 -0.58
C GLY A 256 29.59 -16.94 0.39
N PRO A 257 30.37 -15.88 0.12
CA PRO A 257 31.42 -15.42 1.04
C PRO A 257 30.91 -14.87 2.39
N LEU A 258 29.59 -14.68 2.55
CA LEU A 258 28.99 -14.24 3.80
C LEU A 258 28.48 -15.41 4.64
N ASP A 259 28.31 -16.60 4.08
CA ASP A 259 27.75 -17.76 4.78
C ASP A 259 28.53 -18.06 6.07
N GLY A 260 27.80 -18.26 7.17
CA GLY A 260 28.38 -18.53 8.49
C GLY A 260 29.05 -17.33 9.17
N LYS A 261 29.12 -16.15 8.53
CA LYS A 261 29.70 -14.96 9.18
C LYS A 261 28.73 -14.35 10.18
N VAL A 262 29.24 -14.08 11.38
CA VAL A 262 28.50 -13.46 12.48
C VAL A 262 28.72 -11.94 12.48
N PHE A 263 27.64 -11.18 12.64
CA PHE A 263 27.68 -9.73 12.74
C PHE A 263 26.84 -9.25 13.93
N PRO A 264 27.18 -8.11 14.55
CA PRO A 264 26.26 -7.40 15.44
C PRO A 264 24.95 -7.06 14.72
N ILE A 265 23.80 -7.22 15.36
CA ILE A 265 22.47 -7.04 14.76
C ILE A 265 22.26 -5.63 14.16
N ASP A 266 22.92 -4.62 14.73
CA ASP A 266 22.85 -3.22 14.28
C ASP A 266 23.79 -2.93 13.10
N ARG A 267 24.74 -3.82 12.83
CA ARG A 267 25.66 -3.77 11.69
C ARG A 267 25.47 -4.96 10.74
N PHE A 268 24.37 -5.70 10.91
CA PHE A 268 24.11 -6.88 10.10
C PHE A 268 23.85 -6.46 8.64
N PRO A 269 24.52 -7.07 7.65
CA PRO A 269 24.35 -6.68 6.26
C PRO A 269 22.89 -6.79 5.81
N GLN A 270 22.40 -5.81 5.05
CA GLN A 270 21.00 -5.78 4.62
C GLN A 270 20.64 -7.01 3.77
N ILE A 271 19.55 -7.69 4.14
CA ILE A 271 18.90 -8.72 3.31
C ILE A 271 17.60 -8.14 2.75
N PRO A 272 17.35 -8.22 1.44
CA PRO A 272 18.16 -8.82 0.37
C PRO A 272 19.40 -7.99 -0.01
N ARG A 273 20.49 -8.65 -0.42
CA ARG A 273 21.70 -7.99 -0.97
C ARG A 273 21.60 -7.65 -2.46
N HIS A 274 20.76 -8.39 -3.17
CA HIS A 274 20.56 -8.27 -4.60
C HIS A 274 19.14 -8.72 -4.96
N PRO A 275 18.63 -8.38 -6.16
CA PRO A 275 17.37 -8.92 -6.65
C PRO A 275 17.38 -10.45 -6.64
N GLN A 276 16.24 -11.07 -6.29
CA GLN A 276 16.10 -12.53 -6.18
C GLN A 276 17.05 -13.21 -5.16
N CYS A 277 17.57 -12.47 -4.18
CA CYS A 277 18.25 -13.07 -3.04
C CYS A 277 17.33 -14.09 -2.34
N ARG A 278 17.93 -15.10 -1.68
CA ARG A 278 17.19 -16.13 -0.93
C ARG A 278 17.69 -16.29 0.52
N CYS A 279 18.71 -15.52 0.89
CA CYS A 279 19.40 -15.61 2.17
C CYS A 279 18.51 -15.20 3.35
N GLY A 280 18.96 -15.54 4.54
CA GLY A 280 18.36 -15.17 5.80
C GLY A 280 19.43 -14.87 6.85
N SER A 281 18.95 -14.69 8.07
CA SER A 281 19.75 -14.59 9.28
C SER A 281 19.32 -15.70 10.24
N ILE A 282 20.24 -16.13 11.07
CA ILE A 282 20.01 -17.06 12.18
C ILE A 282 20.60 -16.46 13.45
N VAL A 283 20.00 -16.71 14.61
CA VAL A 283 20.52 -16.24 15.90
C VAL A 283 21.89 -16.87 16.18
N ALA A 284 22.88 -16.03 16.52
CA ALA A 284 24.22 -16.50 16.89
C ALA A 284 24.36 -16.61 18.42
N LEU A 285 24.91 -17.72 18.90
CA LEU A 285 25.21 -17.99 20.32
C LEU A 285 26.59 -17.43 20.73
N PRO A 286 26.84 -17.20 22.04
CA PRO A 286 25.89 -17.18 23.15
C PRO A 286 25.09 -15.87 23.19
N ILE A 287 23.93 -15.89 23.85
CA ILE A 287 22.99 -14.77 23.90
C ILE A 287 22.09 -14.88 25.13
N GLU A 288 21.71 -13.74 25.70
CA GLU A 288 20.67 -13.63 26.72
C GLU A 288 19.42 -12.98 26.11
N LEU A 289 18.26 -13.59 26.34
CA LEU A 289 16.99 -13.16 25.78
C LEU A 289 16.05 -12.65 26.88
N LEU A 290 15.23 -11.66 26.52
CA LEU A 290 14.10 -11.28 27.35
C LEU A 290 13.06 -12.40 27.41
N ALA A 291 12.39 -12.53 28.55
CA ALA A 291 11.27 -13.43 28.70
C ALA A 291 10.06 -12.94 27.89
N PRO A 292 9.20 -13.85 27.36
CA PRO A 292 7.99 -13.49 26.63
C PRO A 292 7.10 -12.46 27.35
N GLN A 293 6.99 -12.55 28.68
CA GLN A 293 6.18 -11.63 29.48
C GLN A 293 6.67 -10.17 29.38
N GLN A 294 7.99 -9.95 29.33
CA GLN A 294 8.56 -8.61 29.22
C GLN A 294 8.18 -7.95 27.88
N ILE A 295 8.11 -8.72 26.79
CA ILE A 295 7.65 -8.24 25.48
C ILE A 295 6.18 -7.82 25.54
N ARG A 296 5.35 -8.64 26.19
CA ARG A 296 3.91 -8.33 26.38
C ARG A 296 3.73 -7.04 27.17
N ASP A 297 4.50 -6.85 28.23
CA ASP A 297 4.43 -5.66 29.07
C ASP A 297 4.87 -4.40 28.31
N GLN A 298 5.92 -4.50 27.49
CA GLN A 298 6.33 -3.41 26.59
C GLN A 298 5.23 -3.06 25.57
N ALA A 299 4.60 -4.07 24.95
CA ALA A 299 3.53 -3.87 23.98
C ALA A 299 2.29 -3.21 24.62
N ARG A 300 1.89 -3.67 25.80
CA ARG A 300 0.81 -3.06 26.60
C ARG A 300 1.13 -1.61 26.97
N SER A 301 2.34 -1.34 27.43
CA SER A 301 2.81 0.02 27.77
C SER A 301 2.77 0.95 26.57
N LYS A 302 3.26 0.51 25.39
CA LYS A 302 3.19 1.28 24.15
C LYS A 302 1.74 1.56 23.72
N THR A 303 0.87 0.55 23.81
CA THR A 303 -0.55 0.68 23.47
C THR A 303 -1.25 1.67 24.38
N ARG A 304 -0.99 1.58 25.69
CA ARG A 304 -1.53 2.52 26.70
C ARG A 304 -1.10 3.95 26.40
N ARG A 305 0.20 4.19 26.18
CA ARG A 305 0.74 5.51 25.81
C ARG A 305 0.12 6.09 24.54
N LYS A 306 -0.14 5.24 23.54
CA LYS A 306 -0.80 5.65 22.30
C LYS A 306 -2.27 6.03 22.56
N ARG A 307 -2.99 5.25 23.37
CA ARG A 307 -4.37 5.54 23.75
C ARG A 307 -4.49 6.84 24.54
N GLU A 308 -3.60 7.06 25.51
CA GLU A 308 -3.51 8.31 26.28
C GLU A 308 -3.30 9.52 25.36
N ALA A 309 -2.35 9.43 24.42
CA ALA A 309 -2.11 10.49 23.44
C ALA A 309 -3.33 10.77 22.56
N LYS A 310 -4.02 9.71 22.09
CA LYS A 310 -5.24 9.85 21.30
C LYS A 310 -6.37 10.53 22.08
N LEU A 311 -6.60 10.14 23.33
CA LEU A 311 -7.63 10.76 24.18
C LEU A 311 -7.31 12.24 24.43
N ALA A 312 -6.04 12.59 24.69
CA ALA A 312 -5.61 13.97 24.84
C ALA A 312 -5.81 14.79 23.55
N PHE A 313 -5.60 14.19 22.38
CA PHE A 313 -5.90 14.84 21.10
C PHE A 313 -7.41 15.03 20.91
N GLU A 314 -8.23 14.01 21.17
CA GLU A 314 -9.68 14.07 21.00
C GLU A 314 -10.34 15.09 21.92
N ALA A 315 -9.84 15.25 23.15
CA ALA A 315 -10.32 16.25 24.11
C ALA A 315 -10.15 17.70 23.62
N GLY A 316 -9.20 17.97 22.71
CA GLY A 316 -9.01 19.27 22.07
C GLY A 316 -8.38 20.36 22.95
N GLY A 317 -8.05 20.06 24.20
CA GLY A 317 -7.37 20.97 25.10
C GLY A 317 -5.88 21.12 24.75
N LYS A 318 -5.44 22.37 24.56
CA LYS A 318 -4.00 22.68 24.40
C LYS A 318 -3.18 22.26 25.63
N ALA A 319 -3.79 22.30 26.82
CA ALA A 319 -3.17 21.83 28.06
C ALA A 319 -2.94 20.31 28.04
N ASP A 320 -3.91 19.53 27.56
CA ASP A 320 -3.80 18.07 27.47
C ASP A 320 -2.67 17.66 26.52
N LEU A 321 -2.57 18.30 25.36
CA LEU A 321 -1.48 18.08 24.41
C LEU A 321 -0.12 18.54 24.95
N ALA A 322 -0.07 19.61 25.75
CA ALA A 322 1.18 20.09 26.36
C ALA A 322 1.74 19.10 27.41
N SER A 323 0.90 18.28 28.03
CA SER A 323 1.32 17.25 28.98
C SER A 323 2.06 16.08 28.30
N LEU A 324 1.78 15.81 27.03
CA LEU A 324 2.34 14.69 26.28
C LEU A 324 3.85 14.81 26.05
N THR A 325 4.54 13.68 25.93
CA THR A 325 5.96 13.67 25.54
C THR A 325 6.15 14.13 24.09
N TYR A 326 7.36 14.58 23.74
CA TYR A 326 7.68 14.92 22.34
C TYR A 326 7.41 13.75 21.39
N ARG A 327 7.69 12.51 21.81
CA ARG A 327 7.44 11.30 21.01
C ARG A 327 5.95 11.09 20.75
N GLN A 328 5.11 11.21 21.78
CA GLN A 328 3.65 11.11 21.61
C GLN A 328 3.10 12.20 20.68
N LEU A 329 3.58 13.44 20.80
CA LEU A 329 3.17 14.52 19.90
C LEU A 329 3.69 14.32 18.48
N ALA A 330 4.89 13.77 18.31
CA ALA A 330 5.43 13.44 16.99
C ALA A 330 4.59 12.35 16.31
N ASP A 331 4.21 11.30 17.04
CA ASP A 331 3.36 10.21 16.54
C ASP A 331 1.95 10.73 16.16
N LEU A 332 1.34 11.57 17.01
CA LEU A 332 0.04 12.21 16.71
C LEU A 332 0.12 13.16 15.52
N SER A 333 1.18 13.98 15.45
CA SER A 333 1.37 14.94 14.36
C SER A 333 1.34 14.22 13.02
N GLN A 334 2.02 13.09 12.96
CA GLN A 334 2.04 12.26 11.78
C GLN A 334 0.70 11.62 11.45
N GLU A 335 0.00 11.07 12.44
CA GLU A 335 -1.33 10.46 12.26
C GLU A 335 -2.35 11.47 11.70
N HIS A 336 -2.19 12.76 12.03
CA HIS A 336 -3.10 13.84 11.62
C HIS A 336 -2.54 14.77 10.54
N GLY A 337 -1.45 14.39 9.86
CA GLY A 337 -0.89 15.15 8.73
C GLY A 337 -0.20 16.46 9.12
N VAL A 338 0.13 16.67 10.39
CA VAL A 338 0.93 17.78 10.88
C VAL A 338 2.41 17.48 10.68
N SER A 339 3.10 18.32 9.92
CA SER A 339 4.52 18.14 9.67
C SER A 339 5.35 18.25 10.96
N ARG A 340 6.42 17.45 11.07
CA ARG A 340 7.39 17.53 12.17
C ARG A 340 8.55 18.49 11.90
N SER A 341 8.76 18.85 10.63
CA SER A 341 9.84 19.73 10.19
C SER A 341 9.31 21.02 9.61
N ARG A 342 9.94 22.14 9.96
CA ARG A 342 9.62 23.45 9.40
C ARG A 342 9.96 23.49 7.90
N THR A 343 9.11 24.19 7.16
CA THR A 343 9.32 24.56 5.76
C THR A 343 10.30 25.74 5.67
N LYS A 344 10.88 25.98 4.49
CA LYS A 344 11.73 27.16 4.25
C LYS A 344 11.02 28.45 4.68
N ARG A 345 9.75 28.60 4.30
CA ARG A 345 8.94 29.80 4.59
C ARG A 345 8.75 30.03 6.09
N GLU A 346 8.54 28.96 6.86
CA GLU A 346 8.43 29.06 8.32
C GLU A 346 9.76 29.40 8.98
N LEU A 347 10.87 28.84 8.47
CA LEU A 347 12.21 29.15 8.98
C LEU A 347 12.59 30.62 8.74
N VAL A 348 12.31 31.14 7.54
CA VAL A 348 12.50 32.55 7.19
C VAL A 348 11.67 33.46 8.08
N ARG A 349 10.37 33.16 8.29
CA ARG A 349 9.52 33.94 9.20
C ARG A 349 10.06 34.01 10.63
N LEU A 350 10.64 32.93 11.14
CA LEU A 350 11.23 32.92 12.49
C LEU A 350 12.51 33.77 12.54
N LEU A 351 13.28 33.81 11.45
CA LEU A 351 14.44 34.72 11.33
C LEU A 351 14.02 36.18 11.27
N ASP A 352 13.00 36.52 10.47
CA ASP A 352 12.50 37.90 10.38
C ASP A 352 11.92 38.38 11.73
N GLN A 353 11.39 37.46 12.55
CA GLN A 353 10.95 37.76 13.92
C GLN A 353 12.12 37.93 14.90
N ALA A 354 13.21 37.18 14.70
CA ALA A 354 14.41 37.29 15.51
C ALA A 354 15.28 38.51 15.14
N GLU A 355 15.22 38.96 13.89
CA GLU A 355 15.87 40.16 13.37
C GLU A 355 14.84 41.09 12.70
N PRO A 356 14.08 41.87 13.49
CA PRO A 356 13.11 42.81 12.95
C PRO A 356 13.78 43.84 12.02
N GLY A 357 13.26 43.99 10.80
CA GLY A 357 13.74 44.95 9.81
C GLY A 357 14.69 44.39 8.75
N ILE A 358 15.06 43.11 8.82
CA ILE A 358 15.85 42.41 7.80
C ILE A 358 14.96 41.37 7.11
N ASP A 359 14.85 41.43 5.78
CA ASP A 359 14.14 40.42 4.99
C ASP A 359 15.07 39.25 4.64
N HIS A 360 14.72 38.06 5.12
CA HIS A 360 15.48 36.83 4.88
C HIS A 360 14.92 35.97 3.73
N GLY A 361 13.97 36.46 2.93
CA GLY A 361 13.26 35.71 1.87
C GLY A 361 14.16 35.00 0.85
N GLU A 362 15.23 35.68 0.43
CA GLU A 362 16.17 35.19 -0.58
C GLU A 362 17.18 34.17 -0.04
N LEU A 363 17.33 34.04 1.28
CA LEU A 363 18.30 33.11 1.86
C LEU A 363 17.97 31.66 1.50
N SER A 364 18.98 30.92 1.06
CA SER A 364 18.84 29.49 0.73
C SER A 364 20.12 28.70 1.04
N GLY A 365 20.02 27.37 0.96
CA GLY A 365 21.17 26.48 1.05
C GLY A 365 22.01 26.64 2.32
N ALA A 366 23.32 26.86 2.16
CA ALA A 366 24.27 26.99 3.26
C ALA A 366 24.08 28.30 4.05
N ALA A 367 23.81 29.42 3.37
CA ALA A 367 23.63 30.73 4.00
C ALA A 367 22.44 30.76 4.96
N LEU A 368 21.30 30.19 4.53
CA LEU A 368 20.13 30.05 5.42
C LEU A 368 20.45 29.18 6.64
N ARG A 369 21.17 28.07 6.45
CA ARG A 369 21.55 27.17 7.57
C ARG A 369 22.45 27.86 8.59
N ALA A 370 23.41 28.66 8.14
CA ALA A 370 24.31 29.41 9.01
C ALA A 370 23.54 30.44 9.84
N LYS A 371 22.66 31.22 9.20
CA LYS A 371 21.83 32.23 9.88
C LYS A 371 20.85 31.59 10.88
N LEU A 372 20.22 30.48 10.52
CA LEU A 372 19.37 29.71 11.43
C LEU A 372 20.14 29.19 12.66
N ALA A 373 21.39 28.76 12.48
CA ALA A 373 22.22 28.28 13.58
C ALA A 373 22.59 29.42 14.55
N GLN A 374 22.86 30.63 14.05
CA GLN A 374 23.15 31.81 14.87
C GLN A 374 22.01 32.17 15.82
N HIS A 375 20.76 31.97 15.39
CA HIS A 375 19.55 32.23 16.18
C HIS A 375 18.99 31.01 16.92
N GLY A 376 19.69 29.87 16.89
CA GLY A 376 19.23 28.63 17.54
C GLY A 376 17.95 28.04 16.91
N ILE A 377 17.60 28.41 15.68
CA ILE A 377 16.38 27.97 14.99
C ILE A 377 16.62 26.62 14.32
N GLY A 378 16.11 25.56 14.94
CA GLY A 378 16.21 24.20 14.40
C GLY A 378 15.27 23.92 13.21
N ARG A 379 15.59 22.90 12.40
CA ARG A 379 14.67 22.42 11.33
C ARG A 379 13.47 21.65 11.88
N LYS A 380 13.60 21.01 13.03
CA LYS A 380 12.53 20.24 13.70
C LYS A 380 11.70 21.15 14.60
N ARG A 381 10.38 20.98 14.57
CA ARG A 381 9.47 21.69 15.48
C ARG A 381 9.70 21.27 16.93
N SER A 382 9.49 22.19 17.86
CA SER A 382 9.55 21.97 19.31
C SER A 382 8.32 21.22 19.82
N LYS A 383 8.36 20.74 21.06
CA LYS A 383 7.21 20.10 21.74
C LYS A 383 6.00 21.04 21.77
N THR A 384 6.22 22.31 22.12
CA THR A 384 5.15 23.31 22.26
C THR A 384 4.52 23.67 20.91
N GLU A 385 5.32 23.77 19.86
CA GLU A 385 4.81 24.01 18.50
C GLU A 385 3.95 22.85 17.99
N LEU A 386 4.41 21.60 18.18
CA LEU A 386 3.63 20.44 17.76
C LEU A 386 2.29 20.37 18.52
N ALA A 387 2.29 20.61 19.83
CA ALA A 387 1.05 20.68 20.62
C ALA A 387 0.11 21.77 20.10
N ASN A 388 0.62 22.96 19.76
CA ASN A 388 -0.18 24.05 19.20
C ASN A 388 -0.79 23.71 17.84
N LEU A 389 0.00 23.11 16.94
CA LEU A 389 -0.47 22.72 15.62
C LEU A 389 -1.50 21.60 15.68
N LEU A 390 -1.29 20.62 16.56
CA LEU A 390 -2.25 19.56 16.82
C LEU A 390 -3.55 20.12 17.41
N ALA A 391 -3.48 21.05 18.36
CA ALA A 391 -4.67 21.70 18.91
C ALA A 391 -5.47 22.44 17.82
N ARG A 392 -4.78 23.16 16.92
CA ARG A 392 -5.42 23.81 15.76
C ARG A 392 -6.05 22.79 14.80
N LYS A 393 -5.34 21.70 14.50
CA LYS A 393 -5.87 20.63 13.64
C LYS A 393 -7.11 19.99 14.26
N GLN A 394 -7.11 19.75 15.58
CA GLN A 394 -8.27 19.20 16.27
C GLN A 394 -9.46 20.18 16.27
N ALA A 395 -9.21 21.48 16.52
CA ALA A 395 -10.25 22.50 16.44
C ALA A 395 -10.93 22.51 15.07
N ALA A 396 -10.15 22.47 13.98
CA ALA A 396 -10.67 22.38 12.62
C ALA A 396 -11.47 21.09 12.36
N LEU A 397 -11.02 19.95 12.91
CA LEU A 397 -11.76 18.69 12.79
C LEU A 397 -13.10 18.71 13.54
N LEU A 398 -13.16 19.34 14.72
CA LEU A 398 -14.38 19.49 15.49
C LEU A 398 -15.37 20.44 14.80
N GLU A 399 -14.87 21.52 14.18
CA GLU A 399 -15.68 22.44 13.37
C GLU A 399 -16.28 21.73 12.16
N ALA A 400 -15.45 21.03 11.37
CA ALA A 400 -15.90 20.23 10.24
C ALA A 400 -16.92 19.14 10.65
N ARG A 401 -16.74 18.52 11.82
CA ARG A 401 -17.69 17.54 12.34
C ARG A 401 -19.04 18.18 12.70
N LYS A 402 -19.03 19.35 13.34
CA LYS A 402 -20.26 20.11 13.63
C LYS A 402 -20.97 20.49 12.34
N GLU A 403 -20.25 20.94 11.32
CA GLU A 403 -20.81 21.21 10.00
C GLU A 403 -21.49 19.96 9.41
N VAL A 404 -20.82 18.80 9.41
CA VAL A 404 -21.40 17.53 8.96
C VAL A 404 -22.64 17.14 9.78
N GLU A 405 -22.62 17.33 11.10
CA GLU A 405 -23.76 17.05 11.98
C GLU A 405 -24.93 18.00 11.72
N THR A 406 -24.69 19.29 11.45
CA THR A 406 -25.74 20.24 11.05
C THR A 406 -26.33 19.91 9.68
N ILE A 407 -25.51 19.47 8.72
CA ILE A 407 -25.96 18.98 7.42
C ILE A 407 -26.82 17.72 7.59
N ARG A 408 -26.43 16.81 8.49
CA ARG A 408 -27.21 15.59 8.80
C ARG A 408 -28.50 15.88 9.54
N ALA A 409 -28.51 16.84 10.45
CA ALA A 409 -29.66 17.22 11.27
C ALA A 409 -30.73 17.97 10.48
N ASN A 410 -30.39 18.55 9.32
CA ASN A 410 -31.34 19.22 8.44
C ASN A 410 -31.41 18.54 7.04
N PRO A 411 -32.02 17.35 6.94
CA PRO A 411 -32.03 16.55 5.71
C PRO A 411 -32.92 17.11 4.58
N LYS A 412 -33.67 18.20 4.82
CA LYS A 412 -34.27 18.97 3.73
C LYS A 412 -33.26 20.02 3.26
N SER A 413 -32.32 19.57 2.43
CA SER A 413 -31.46 20.51 1.70
C SER A 413 -32.33 21.50 0.92
N LYS A 414 -31.86 22.75 0.75
CA LYS A 414 -32.49 23.75 -0.15
C LYS A 414 -32.78 23.20 -1.56
N LEU A 415 -32.18 22.07 -1.95
CA LEU A 415 -32.44 21.37 -3.20
C LEU A 415 -33.87 20.82 -3.30
N TRP A 416 -34.53 20.51 -2.18
CA TRP A 416 -35.93 20.05 -2.18
C TRP A 416 -36.91 21.16 -2.59
N GLU A 417 -36.52 22.42 -2.43
CA GLU A 417 -37.29 23.61 -2.83
C GLU A 417 -37.17 23.91 -4.33
N LEU A 418 -36.17 23.33 -5.02
CA LEU A 418 -35.93 23.55 -6.44
C LEU A 418 -36.85 22.69 -7.34
N THR A 419 -37.16 23.22 -8.52
CA THR A 419 -37.88 22.49 -9.57
C THR A 419 -36.99 21.41 -10.21
N VAL A 420 -37.60 20.44 -10.91
CA VAL A 420 -36.85 19.38 -11.60
C VAL A 420 -35.91 19.94 -12.67
N ASN A 421 -36.32 21.01 -13.37
CA ASN A 421 -35.51 21.64 -14.41
C ASN A 421 -34.27 22.34 -13.83
N GLU A 422 -34.42 23.02 -12.69
CA GLU A 422 -33.30 23.65 -11.98
C GLU A 422 -32.31 22.60 -11.45
N LEU A 423 -32.82 21.49 -10.91
CA LEU A 423 -31.99 20.36 -10.45
C LEU A 423 -31.24 19.69 -11.61
N GLN A 424 -31.87 19.54 -12.79
CA GLN A 424 -31.20 19.03 -13.99
C GLN A 424 -30.11 20.00 -14.49
N GLY A 425 -30.37 21.31 -14.44
CA GLY A 425 -29.37 22.34 -14.76
C GLY A 425 -28.16 22.28 -13.83
N LEU A 426 -28.40 22.17 -12.53
CA LEU A 426 -27.35 22.01 -11.52
C LEU A 426 -26.57 20.70 -11.67
N ALA A 427 -27.25 19.59 -11.93
CA ALA A 427 -26.61 18.30 -12.19
C ALA A 427 -25.66 18.38 -13.39
N LYS A 428 -26.10 18.97 -14.51
CA LYS A 428 -25.26 19.18 -15.70
C LYS A 428 -24.05 20.06 -15.40
N LYS A 429 -24.22 21.18 -14.68
CA LYS A 429 -23.12 22.08 -14.30
C LYS A 429 -22.06 21.39 -13.44
N ARG A 430 -22.45 20.41 -12.63
CA ARG A 430 -21.56 19.63 -11.76
C ARG A 430 -21.09 18.30 -12.37
N GLY A 431 -21.38 18.05 -13.65
CA GLY A 431 -20.97 16.81 -14.34
C GLY A 431 -21.72 15.55 -13.90
N ILE A 432 -22.88 15.68 -13.23
CA ILE A 432 -23.75 14.55 -12.88
C ILE A 432 -24.68 14.23 -14.06
N SER A 433 -24.74 12.95 -14.44
CA SER A 433 -25.69 12.46 -15.44
C SER A 433 -27.15 12.65 -14.97
N THR A 434 -27.99 13.24 -15.82
CA THR A 434 -29.45 13.29 -15.61
C THR A 434 -30.16 11.99 -15.96
N TYR A 435 -29.46 11.04 -16.58
CA TYR A 435 -29.96 9.72 -16.95
C TYR A 435 -29.68 8.69 -15.87
N LEU A 436 -30.56 7.70 -15.71
CA LEU A 436 -30.35 6.58 -14.80
C LEU A 436 -29.21 5.68 -15.29
N SER A 437 -28.24 5.43 -14.42
CA SER A 437 -27.19 4.44 -14.67
C SER A 437 -27.71 3.01 -14.52
N ARG A 438 -26.98 2.02 -15.04
CA ARG A 438 -27.33 0.59 -14.87
C ARG A 438 -27.43 0.21 -13.39
N ALA A 439 -26.50 0.66 -12.55
CA ALA A 439 -26.50 0.37 -11.12
C ALA A 439 -27.75 0.92 -10.42
N GLU A 440 -28.14 2.16 -10.74
CA GLU A 440 -29.33 2.79 -10.15
C GLU A 440 -30.63 2.15 -10.63
N VAL A 441 -30.66 1.65 -11.87
CA VAL A 441 -31.81 0.88 -12.36
C VAL A 441 -31.93 -0.42 -11.58
N ILE A 442 -30.81 -1.11 -11.33
CA ILE A 442 -30.80 -2.36 -10.56
C ILE A 442 -31.27 -2.09 -9.12
N GLU A 443 -30.77 -1.03 -8.46
CA GLU A 443 -31.21 -0.61 -7.12
C GLU A 443 -32.74 -0.35 -7.09
N LEU A 444 -33.28 0.39 -8.07
CA LEU A 444 -34.72 0.66 -8.17
C LEU A 444 -35.57 -0.58 -8.47
N LEU A 445 -35.01 -1.58 -9.16
CA LEU A 445 -35.68 -2.85 -9.41
C LEU A 445 -35.68 -3.72 -8.16
N ASP A 446 -34.57 -3.79 -7.44
CA ASP A 446 -34.45 -4.53 -6.17
C ASP A 446 -35.40 -3.95 -5.10
N GLU A 447 -35.64 -2.63 -5.09
CA GLU A 447 -36.63 -1.99 -4.21
C GLU A 447 -38.08 -2.34 -4.57
N ARG A 448 -38.40 -2.50 -5.86
CA ARG A 448 -39.76 -2.75 -6.35
C ARG A 448 -40.12 -4.22 -6.49
N ASP A 449 -39.12 -5.11 -6.51
CA ASP A 449 -39.26 -6.56 -6.55
C ASP A 449 -38.29 -7.23 -5.56
N PRO A 450 -38.52 -7.02 -4.24
CA PRO A 450 -37.67 -7.58 -3.19
C PRO A 450 -37.83 -9.11 -3.15
N GLY A 451 -36.78 -9.83 -3.56
CA GLY A 451 -36.76 -11.30 -3.63
C GLY A 451 -36.07 -11.84 -4.87
N ARG A 452 -35.83 -11.00 -5.88
CA ARG A 452 -35.08 -11.34 -7.09
C ARG A 452 -33.78 -10.54 -7.16
N ASN A 453 -32.68 -11.18 -7.51
CA ASN A 453 -31.38 -10.51 -7.70
C ASN A 453 -31.29 -9.93 -9.12
N HIS A 454 -31.34 -8.60 -9.26
CA HIS A 454 -31.31 -7.93 -10.56
C HIS A 454 -29.89 -7.60 -11.07
N VAL A 455 -28.83 -7.92 -10.31
CA VAL A 455 -27.43 -7.57 -10.64
C VAL A 455 -26.93 -8.22 -11.94
N ALA A 456 -27.46 -9.40 -12.27
CA ALA A 456 -27.10 -10.15 -13.47
C ALA A 456 -27.79 -9.64 -14.75
N LEU A 457 -28.82 -8.79 -14.64
CA LEU A 457 -29.58 -8.32 -15.81
C LEU A 457 -28.74 -7.42 -16.71
N THR A 458 -28.76 -7.71 -18.02
CA THR A 458 -28.05 -6.93 -19.04
C THR A 458 -28.87 -6.82 -20.34
N GLY A 459 -28.52 -5.86 -21.19
CA GLY A 459 -29.09 -5.75 -22.55
C GLY A 459 -30.63 -5.69 -22.59
N LYS A 460 -31.24 -6.66 -23.28
CA LYS A 460 -32.69 -6.74 -23.52
C LYS A 460 -33.49 -7.03 -22.25
N GLU A 461 -33.00 -7.92 -21.39
CA GLU A 461 -33.68 -8.33 -20.16
C GLU A 461 -33.83 -7.16 -19.19
N LEU A 462 -32.79 -6.32 -19.07
CA LEU A 462 -32.85 -5.10 -18.28
C LEU A 462 -33.84 -4.07 -18.87
N ALA A 463 -33.97 -4.01 -20.20
CA ALA A 463 -34.91 -3.11 -20.87
C ALA A 463 -36.37 -3.54 -20.68
N GLU A 464 -36.63 -4.85 -20.66
CA GLU A 464 -37.94 -5.43 -20.35
C GLU A 464 -38.32 -5.20 -18.89
N ALA A 465 -37.39 -5.42 -17.96
CA ALA A 465 -37.59 -5.10 -16.54
C ALA A 465 -37.91 -3.62 -16.34
N LYS A 466 -37.19 -2.70 -17.00
CA LYS A 466 -37.48 -1.26 -16.96
C LYS A 466 -38.91 -0.94 -17.43
N LYS A 467 -39.38 -1.57 -18.51
CA LYS A 467 -40.74 -1.37 -19.01
C LYS A 467 -41.78 -1.90 -18.02
N ARG A 468 -41.58 -3.13 -17.52
CA ARG A 468 -42.48 -3.78 -16.56
C ARG A 468 -42.67 -2.95 -15.29
N PHE A 469 -41.59 -2.39 -14.76
CA PHE A 469 -41.62 -1.56 -13.55
C PHE A 469 -41.76 -0.05 -13.84
N GLN A 470 -42.08 0.34 -15.08
CA GLN A 470 -42.31 1.73 -15.48
C GLN A 470 -41.17 2.70 -15.08
N LEU A 471 -39.93 2.24 -15.21
CA LEU A 471 -38.75 3.05 -14.91
C LEU A 471 -38.42 3.94 -16.13
N GLY A 472 -38.55 5.25 -15.96
CA GLY A 472 -38.23 6.25 -16.97
C GLY A 472 -36.74 6.30 -17.33
N ARG A 473 -36.39 7.04 -18.40
CA ARG A 473 -34.99 7.19 -18.84
C ARG A 473 -34.19 8.16 -17.94
N HIS A 474 -34.88 9.10 -17.31
CA HIS A 474 -34.30 10.19 -16.52
C HIS A 474 -34.45 9.93 -15.01
N LYS A 475 -33.52 10.49 -14.24
CA LYS A 475 -33.61 10.50 -12.78
C LYS A 475 -34.83 11.31 -12.33
N THR A 476 -35.54 10.81 -11.31
CA THR A 476 -36.60 11.53 -10.62
C THR A 476 -36.03 12.68 -9.78
N LYS A 477 -36.89 13.59 -9.28
CA LYS A 477 -36.50 14.70 -8.40
C LYS A 477 -35.66 14.20 -7.20
N SER A 478 -36.12 13.15 -6.52
CA SER A 478 -35.42 12.56 -5.38
C SER A 478 -34.05 11.98 -5.74
N LEU A 479 -33.93 11.30 -6.87
CA LEU A 479 -32.66 10.73 -7.33
C LEU A 479 -31.66 11.79 -7.80
N LEU A 480 -32.13 12.91 -8.37
CA LEU A 480 -31.28 14.06 -8.69
C LEU A 480 -30.73 14.70 -7.42
N ILE A 481 -31.57 14.89 -6.40
CA ILE A 481 -31.15 15.44 -5.10
C ILE A 481 -30.13 14.51 -4.43
N ARG A 482 -30.41 13.20 -4.33
CA ARG A 482 -29.49 12.21 -3.75
C ARG A 482 -28.13 12.18 -4.46
N ALA A 483 -28.11 12.32 -5.79
CA ALA A 483 -26.87 12.38 -6.56
C ALA A 483 -26.07 13.68 -6.30
N LEU A 484 -26.76 14.82 -6.21
CA LEU A 484 -26.16 16.12 -5.89
C LEU A 484 -25.59 16.17 -4.47
N GLU A 485 -26.31 15.61 -3.49
CA GLU A 485 -25.88 15.51 -2.09
C GLU A 485 -24.68 14.57 -1.93
N LYS A 486 -24.69 13.42 -2.62
CA LYS A 486 -23.56 12.48 -2.62
C LYS A 486 -22.29 13.12 -3.17
N GLN A 487 -22.38 13.89 -4.26
CA GLN A 487 -21.23 14.57 -4.83
C GLN A 487 -20.72 15.68 -3.89
N ALA A 488 -21.63 16.47 -3.29
CA ALA A 488 -21.25 17.50 -2.33
C ALA A 488 -20.54 16.92 -1.10
N GLY A 489 -21.03 15.78 -0.57
CA GLY A 489 -20.38 15.08 0.54
C GLY A 489 -19.01 14.49 0.18
N LEU A 490 -18.84 13.99 -1.04
CA LEU A 490 -17.54 13.51 -1.53
C LEU A 490 -16.55 14.65 -1.72
N GLN A 491 -17.00 15.79 -2.24
CA GLN A 491 -16.14 16.96 -2.44
C GLN A 491 -15.71 17.58 -1.11
N LEU A 492 -16.62 17.65 -0.13
CA LEU A 492 -16.28 18.07 1.24
C LEU A 492 -15.28 17.09 1.89
N ALA A 493 -15.43 15.79 1.66
CA ALA A 493 -14.49 14.78 2.15
C ALA A 493 -13.11 14.88 1.47
N GLU A 494 -13.06 15.22 0.19
CA GLU A 494 -11.81 15.48 -0.55
C GLU A 494 -11.14 16.77 -0.07
N ASP A 495 -11.90 17.84 0.17
CA ASP A 495 -11.39 19.13 0.68
C ASP A 495 -10.88 19.04 2.13
N LEU A 496 -11.45 18.14 2.95
CA LEU A 496 -10.98 17.86 4.32
C LEU A 496 -9.74 16.96 4.37
N LEU A 497 -9.45 16.24 3.27
CA LEU A 497 -8.30 15.35 3.12
C LEU A 497 -7.11 16.00 2.37
N ALA A 498 -7.33 17.15 1.72
CA ALA A 498 -6.29 18.02 1.17
C ALA A 498 -5.63 18.87 2.28
#